data_AF-S8DQ74-F1
#
_entry.id   AF-S8DQ74-F1
#
_cell.length_a   1.000
_cell.length_b   1.000
_cell.length_c   1.000
_cell.angle_alpha   90.00
_cell.angle_beta   90.00
_cell.angle_gamma   90.00
#
_symmetry.space_group_name_H-M   'P 1'
#
loop_
_entity.id
_entity.type
_entity.pdbx_description
1 polymer ?
#
loop_
_entity_poly.entity_id
_entity_poly.type
_entity_poly.pdbx_seq_one_letter_code
_entity_poly.pdbx_strand_id
1 'polypeptide(L)'
;IAAFVSHCGWGSITESLYFGVPIVAMPMNADQPVNARFIVDEGVGAAVERKGKEIYRAEAIARAINSVVYEDSGLKNRAVELSKIMRNREEAEINGVATEL
;
A
#
# COMPACT_ATOMS: atom_id res chain seq x y z
N ILE A 1 -5.41 11.19 5.52
CA ILE A 1 -5.30 10.64 4.15
C ILE A 1 -6.12 9.35 4.11
N ALA A 2 -7.01 9.20 3.12
CA ALA A 2 -7.89 8.02 3.00
C ALA A 2 -7.22 6.87 2.25
N ALA A 3 -6.56 7.17 1.14
CA ALA A 3 -5.78 6.23 0.33
C ALA A 3 -4.61 6.96 -0.34
N PHE A 4 -3.60 6.21 -0.78
CA PHE A 4 -2.45 6.72 -1.52
C PHE A 4 -2.38 6.10 -2.91
N VAL A 5 -2.41 6.92 -3.96
CA VAL A 5 -2.23 6.46 -5.34
C VAL A 5 -0.73 6.37 -5.62
N SER A 6 -0.23 5.19 -5.95
CA SER A 6 1.20 4.95 -6.08
C SER A 6 1.55 4.08 -7.27
N HIS A 7 2.72 4.36 -7.86
CA HIS A 7 3.35 3.52 -8.86
C HIS A 7 3.95 2.22 -8.29
N CYS A 8 3.74 1.94 -7.00
CA CYS A 8 4.15 0.68 -6.34
C CYS A 8 5.67 0.48 -6.24
N GLY A 9 6.45 1.56 -6.16
CA GLY A 9 7.84 1.48 -5.71
C GLY A 9 7.90 1.06 -4.24
N TRP A 10 8.87 0.21 -3.88
CA TRP A 10 8.97 -0.37 -2.53
C TRP A 10 9.05 0.65 -1.40
N GLY A 11 9.77 1.77 -1.60
CA GLY A 11 9.83 2.86 -0.64
C GLY A 11 8.46 3.50 -0.38
N SER A 12 7.69 3.78 -1.43
CA SER A 12 6.33 4.32 -1.33
C SER A 12 5.36 3.35 -0.67
N ILE A 13 5.52 2.05 -0.90
CA ILE A 13 4.75 1.01 -0.21
C ILE A 13 5.06 1.04 1.28
N THR A 14 6.34 1.01 1.61
CA THR A 14 6.82 1.01 3.00
C THR A 14 6.31 2.24 3.76
N GLU A 15 6.42 3.43 3.17
CA GLU A 15 5.92 4.68 3.75
C GLU A 15 4.40 4.63 3.96
N SER A 16 3.64 4.20 2.95
CA SER A 16 2.18 4.10 3.05
C SER A 16 1.75 3.16 4.17
N LEU A 17 2.36 1.98 4.25
CA LEU A 17 2.05 0.98 5.27
C LEU A 17 2.52 1.43 6.66
N TYR A 18 3.66 2.10 6.76
CA TYR A 18 4.13 2.69 8.02
C TYR A 18 3.10 3.67 8.60
N PHE A 19 2.44 4.48 7.77
CA PHE A 19 1.35 5.37 8.19
C PHE A 19 -0.05 4.73 8.17
N GLY A 20 -0.15 3.43 7.87
CA GLY A 20 -1.41 2.70 7.84
C GLY A 20 -2.38 3.21 6.78
N VAL A 21 -1.87 3.66 5.64
CA VAL A 21 -2.64 4.17 4.51
C VAL A 21 -2.73 3.09 3.43
N PRO A 22 -3.94 2.69 3.01
CA PRO A 22 -4.10 1.71 1.94
C PRO A 22 -3.76 2.31 0.57
N ILE A 23 -3.41 1.45 -0.38
CA ILE A 23 -2.79 1.86 -1.65
C ILE A 23 -3.73 1.62 -2.83
N VAL A 24 -3.84 2.61 -3.71
CA VAL A 24 -4.38 2.44 -5.07
C VAL A 24 -3.18 2.20 -5.99
N ALA A 25 -2.99 0.96 -6.40
CA ALA A 25 -1.82 0.50 -7.11
C ALA A 25 -1.92 0.79 -8.62
N MET A 26 -1.03 1.66 -9.10
CA MET A 26 -0.88 2.04 -10.51
C MET A 26 0.56 1.79 -10.98
N PRO A 27 1.02 0.53 -11.04
CA PRO A 27 2.39 0.22 -11.46
C PRO A 27 2.71 0.88 -12.81
N MET A 28 3.97 1.12 -13.13
CA MET A 28 4.40 1.67 -14.42
C MET A 28 5.43 0.74 -15.08
N ASN A 29 6.52 0.41 -14.40
CA ASN A 29 7.68 -0.32 -14.97
C ASN A 29 8.34 -1.30 -13.96
N ALA A 30 9.26 -2.13 -14.46
CA ALA A 30 10.18 -2.96 -13.68
C ALA A 30 9.50 -3.92 -12.67
N ASP A 31 9.82 -3.79 -11.39
CA ASP A 31 9.33 -4.60 -10.26
C ASP A 31 7.92 -4.21 -9.81
N GLN A 32 7.44 -3.03 -10.21
CA GLN A 32 6.20 -2.45 -9.74
C GLN A 32 4.95 -3.33 -9.97
N PRO A 33 4.81 -4.08 -11.09
CA PRO A 33 3.69 -5.02 -11.24
C PRO A 33 3.69 -6.14 -10.21
N VAL A 34 4.87 -6.63 -9.80
CA VAL A 34 5.01 -7.64 -8.74
C VAL A 34 4.65 -7.02 -7.39
N ASN A 35 5.12 -5.82 -7.12
CA ASN A 35 4.78 -5.09 -5.89
C ASN A 35 3.28 -4.75 -5.83
N ALA A 36 2.66 -4.41 -6.96
CA ALA A 36 1.22 -4.20 -7.07
C ALA A 36 0.44 -5.48 -6.76
N ARG A 37 0.95 -6.64 -7.18
CA ARG A 37 0.37 -7.94 -6.83
C ARG A 37 0.45 -8.20 -5.33
N PHE A 38 1.60 -7.95 -4.72
CA PHE A 38 1.78 -8.03 -3.27
C PHE A 38 0.78 -7.16 -2.49
N ILE A 39 0.57 -5.90 -2.91
CA ILE A 39 -0.40 -4.99 -2.28
C ILE A 39 -1.81 -5.60 -2.25
N VAL A 40 -2.23 -6.21 -3.36
CA VAL A 40 -3.54 -6.83 -3.49
C VAL A 40 -3.63 -8.13 -2.67
N ASP A 41 -2.61 -8.99 -2.76
CA ASP A 41 -2.59 -10.28 -2.07
C ASP A 41 -2.53 -10.12 -0.54
N GLU A 42 -1.82 -9.10 -0.03
CA GLU A 42 -1.80 -8.75 1.40
C GLU A 42 -3.05 -8.01 1.88
N GLY A 43 -3.98 -7.67 0.99
CA GLY A 43 -5.21 -6.96 1.33
C GLY A 43 -4.96 -5.55 1.87
N VAL A 44 -3.95 -4.84 1.34
CA VAL A 44 -3.61 -3.46 1.76
C VAL A 44 -3.89 -2.43 0.68
N GLY A 45 -4.52 -2.84 -0.41
CA GLY A 45 -4.88 -1.97 -1.51
C GLY A 45 -5.52 -2.69 -2.69
N ALA A 46 -5.84 -1.93 -3.73
CA ALA A 46 -6.40 -2.44 -4.97
C ALA A 46 -5.61 -1.93 -6.18
N ALA A 47 -5.45 -2.78 -7.19
CA ALA A 47 -4.78 -2.41 -8.44
C ALA A 47 -5.76 -1.80 -9.45
N VAL A 48 -5.33 -0.74 -10.13
CA VAL A 48 -6.10 -0.13 -11.21
C VAL A 48 -6.02 -1.01 -12.45
N GLU A 49 -7.18 -1.34 -13.01
CA GLU A 49 -7.26 -2.09 -14.27
C GLU A 49 -6.70 -1.28 -15.44
N ARG A 50 -5.87 -1.94 -16.26
CA ARG A 50 -5.36 -1.37 -17.53
C ARG A 50 -6.18 -1.86 -18.71
N LYS A 51 -6.37 -1.00 -19.71
CA LYS A 51 -6.79 -1.44 -21.04
C LYS A 51 -5.56 -1.88 -21.83
N GLY A 52 -5.40 -3.18 -22.03
CA GLY A 52 -4.19 -3.74 -22.63
C GLY A 52 -2.99 -3.55 -21.72
N LYS A 53 -1.80 -3.35 -22.28
CA LYS A 53 -0.55 -3.27 -21.49
C LYS A 53 -0.18 -1.87 -21.01
N GLU A 54 -0.77 -0.79 -21.55
CA GLU A 54 -0.14 0.54 -21.41
C GLU A 54 -1.04 1.65 -20.86
N ILE A 55 -2.38 1.57 -20.99
CA ILE A 55 -3.24 2.73 -20.73
C ILE A 55 -4.16 2.50 -19.53
N TYR A 56 -4.06 3.39 -18.54
CA TYR A 56 -5.05 3.56 -17.49
C TYR A 56 -6.19 4.45 -17.96
N ARG A 57 -7.42 4.02 -17.69
CA ARG A 57 -8.61 4.79 -18.00
C ARG A 57 -9.08 5.55 -16.76
N ALA A 58 -9.57 6.77 -16.95
CA ALA A 58 -10.08 7.60 -15.87
C ALA A 58 -11.17 6.86 -15.06
N GLU A 59 -12.03 6.11 -15.74
CA GLU A 59 -13.10 5.35 -15.10
C GLU A 59 -12.54 4.19 -14.25
N ALA A 60 -11.47 3.55 -14.69
CA ALA A 60 -10.82 2.48 -13.93
C ALA A 60 -10.12 3.03 -12.68
N ILE A 61 -9.45 4.19 -12.81
CA ILE A 61 -8.82 4.88 -11.67
C ILE A 61 -9.89 5.28 -10.65
N ALA A 62 -10.99 5.90 -11.10
CA ALA A 62 -12.08 6.31 -10.23
C ALA A 62 -12.71 5.12 -9.48
N ARG A 63 -12.94 3.99 -10.16
CA ARG A 63 -13.45 2.76 -9.51
C ARG A 63 -12.50 2.26 -8.42
N ALA A 64 -11.20 2.18 -8.71
CA ALA A 64 -10.23 1.69 -7.74
C ALA A 64 -10.13 2.63 -6.52
N ILE A 65 -10.15 3.95 -6.72
CA ILE A 65 -10.18 4.91 -5.62
C ILE A 65 -11.44 4.72 -4.76
N ASN A 66 -12.61 4.60 -5.40
CA ASN A 66 -13.86 4.41 -4.65
C ASN A 66 -13.87 3.10 -3.86
N SER A 67 -13.37 2.02 -4.45
CA SER A 67 -13.26 0.72 -3.80
C SER A 67 -12.40 0.80 -2.53
N VAL A 68 -11.20 1.40 -2.64
CA VAL A 68 -10.27 1.51 -1.50
C VAL A 68 -10.75 2.49 -0.43
N VAL A 69 -11.42 3.59 -0.81
CA VAL A 69 -11.79 4.65 0.13
C VAL A 69 -13.14 4.41 0.80
N TYR A 70 -14.14 3.91 0.06
CA TYR A 70 -15.53 3.89 0.51
C TYR A 70 -16.14 2.50 0.65
N GLU A 71 -15.64 1.50 -0.08
CA GLU A 71 -16.29 0.18 -0.14
C GLU A 71 -15.62 -0.84 0.78
N ASP A 72 -14.29 -0.95 0.71
CA ASP A 72 -13.55 -1.97 1.44
C ASP A 72 -12.78 -1.40 2.65
N SER A 73 -13.49 -1.32 3.78
CA SER A 73 -12.88 -0.97 5.07
C SER A 73 -11.80 -1.97 5.52
N GLY A 74 -11.80 -3.20 5.00
CA GLY A 74 -10.82 -4.23 5.29
C GLY A 74 -9.41 -3.81 4.88
N LEU A 75 -9.27 -3.16 3.72
CA LEU A 75 -7.97 -2.67 3.24
C LEU A 75 -7.35 -1.64 4.19
N LYS A 76 -8.16 -0.70 4.68
CA LYS A 76 -7.71 0.29 5.67
C LYS A 76 -7.34 -0.36 6.99
N ASN A 77 -8.15 -1.30 7.48
CA ASN A 77 -7.91 -2.01 8.72
C ASN A 77 -6.60 -2.80 8.67
N ARG A 78 -6.36 -3.50 7.55
CA ARG A 78 -5.14 -4.27 7.32
C ARG A 78 -3.91 -3.37 7.23
N ALA A 79 -3.99 -2.24 6.53
CA ALA A 79 -2.90 -1.26 6.50
C ALA A 79 -2.57 -0.73 7.91
N VAL A 80 -3.59 -0.41 8.72
CA VAL A 80 -3.41 0.03 10.12
C VAL A 80 -2.83 -1.06 11.01
N GLU A 81 -3.19 -2.33 10.78
CA GLU A 81 -2.60 -3.47 11.47
C GLU A 81 -1.10 -3.58 11.18
N LEU A 82 -0.70 -3.61 9.91
CA LEU A 82 0.71 -3.66 9.52
C LEU A 82 1.50 -2.46 10.04
N SER A 83 0.90 -1.27 10.01
CA SER A 83 1.46 -0.05 10.57
C SER A 83 1.84 -0.19 12.05
N LYS A 84 1.00 -0.85 12.85
CA LYS A 84 1.31 -1.14 14.26
C LYS A 84 2.46 -2.13 14.39
N ILE A 85 2.46 -3.19 13.58
CA ILE A 85 3.53 -4.19 13.59
C ILE A 85 4.88 -3.53 13.26
N MET A 86 4.92 -2.67 12.24
CA MET A 86 6.13 -1.96 11.84
C MET A 86 6.67 -1.05 12.94
N ARG A 87 5.81 -0.22 13.56
CA ARG A 87 6.22 0.68 14.65
C ARG A 87 6.65 -0.06 15.91
N ASN A 88 5.94 -1.12 16.30
CA ASN A 88 6.32 -1.92 17.45
C ASN A 88 7.69 -2.59 17.26
N ARG A 89 8.00 -3.00 16.03
CA ARG A 89 9.30 -3.56 15.69
C ARG A 89 10.41 -2.52 15.77
N GLU A 90 10.18 -1.32 15.24
CA GLU A 90 11.11 -0.19 15.35
C GLU A 90 11.39 0.15 16.82
N GLU A 91 10.36 0.24 17.67
CA GLU A 91 10.50 0.46 19.10
C GLU A 91 11.32 -0.64 19.79
N ALA A 92 11.07 -1.91 19.46
CA ALA A 92 11.81 -3.04 20.03
C ALA A 92 13.30 -3.01 19.62
N GLU A 93 13.60 -2.66 18.36
CA GLU A 93 14.97 -2.54 17.85
C GLU A 93 15.71 -1.38 18.53
N ILE A 94 15.07 -0.21 18.68
CA ILE A 94 15.63 0.95 19.39
C ILE A 94 15.92 0.61 20.85
N ASN A 95 14.98 -0.05 21.54
CA ASN A 95 15.14 -0.44 22.93
C ASN A 95 16.29 -1.45 23.11
N GLY A 96 16.44 -2.40 22.17
CA GLY A 96 17.56 -3.35 22.17
C GLY A 96 18.92 -2.66 22.05
N VAL A 97 19.05 -1.69 21.15
CA VAL A 97 20.29 -0.91 21.00
C VAL A 97 20.58 -0.07 22.24
N ALA A 98 19.57 0.54 22.84
CA ALA A 98 19.74 1.31 24.08
C ALA A 98 20.20 0.45 25.27
N THR A 99 19.87 -0.85 25.30
CA THR A 99 20.36 -1.78 26.34
C THR A 99 21.79 -2.28 26.12
N GLU A 100 22.36 -2.09 24.92
CA GLU A 100 23.74 -2.49 24.58
C GLU A 100 24.75 -1.33 24.73
N LEU A 101 24.29 -0.12 25.06
CA LEU A 101 25.10 1.08 25.34
C LEU A 101 25.32 1.27 26.86
#